data_AF-A0A6N6KGP8-F1
#
_entry.id   AF-A0A6N6KGP8-F1
#
_cell.length_a   1.000
_cell.length_b   1.000
_cell.length_c   1.000
_cell.angle_alpha   90.00
_cell.angle_beta   90.00
_cell.angle_gamma   90.00
#
_symmetry.space_group_name_H-M   'P 1'
#
loop_
_entity.id
_entity.type
_entity.pdbx_description
1 polymer ?
#
loop_
_entity_poly.entity_id
_entity_poly.type
_entity_poly.pdbx_seq_one_letter_code
_entity_poly.pdbx_strand_id
1 'polypeptide(L)'
;MIFLDIDDFIAKYVTGRKESLFSKDMRNNEEVLKQRINGSSALIIGGAGTIGSSFIKALIQFSPKRLYVVDINENALTELTRDLRSHNNLTVPTEYRTYPMDMGHKVFEKLFLEEEPFDIVANFAAHKHVRSEKDPYSIQAMIENNVFNTKNLLKLLVKKPPQRFFCVSTDKAANPVNVMGASKKIMEEVILSYSDRINVSTARFANVAFSNGSLPDGFLNRLKKRQPLSSPLDIQRYFVSPEESGQLCLLACICSEPGNIFFPKISENEMKPFSEIAVDLLRELGYEAEYCKTEEEARNKAVLIDKKITKYPVYFFKTDTSGEKLFEEFFTEDEKPDLDKFEKLGVLNGKASISDADQELLFKELQSLFLKKSLSKKELISTIKRYLPSFDHLETGKSLDQKM
;
A
#
# COMPACT_ATOMS: atom_id res chain seq x y z
N MET A 1 6.86 -21.49 -23.61
CA MET A 1 6.24 -20.42 -22.83
C MET A 1 7.35 -19.43 -22.58
N ILE A 2 7.27 -18.20 -23.07
CA ILE A 2 8.30 -17.19 -22.79
C ILE A 2 8.28 -16.97 -21.27
N PHE A 3 9.41 -17.17 -20.62
CA PHE A 3 9.57 -16.89 -19.21
C PHE A 3 9.62 -15.37 -19.07
N LEU A 4 8.60 -14.77 -18.45
CA LEU A 4 8.59 -13.34 -18.15
C LEU A 4 9.34 -13.13 -16.84
N ASP A 5 10.49 -12.47 -16.94
CA ASP A 5 11.12 -11.85 -15.78
C ASP A 5 10.38 -10.55 -15.47
N ILE A 6 9.58 -10.57 -14.40
CA ILE A 6 8.73 -9.44 -14.05
C ILE A 6 9.54 -8.25 -13.53
N ASP A 7 10.67 -8.50 -12.87
CA ASP A 7 11.50 -7.44 -12.30
C ASP A 7 12.25 -6.71 -13.42
N ASP A 8 12.78 -7.44 -14.40
CA ASP A 8 13.36 -6.83 -15.61
C ASP A 8 12.31 -6.06 -16.42
N PHE A 9 11.09 -6.62 -16.58
CA PHE A 9 9.99 -5.92 -17.24
C PHE A 9 9.65 -4.60 -16.55
N ILE A 10 9.53 -4.61 -15.22
CA ILE A 10 9.26 -3.41 -14.42
C ILE A 10 10.37 -2.37 -14.64
N ALA A 11 11.64 -2.79 -14.52
CA ALA A 11 12.80 -1.91 -14.69
C ALA A 11 12.83 -1.25 -16.08
N LYS A 12 12.54 -2.03 -17.12
CA LYS A 12 12.65 -1.60 -18.52
C LYS A 12 11.48 -0.73 -18.99
N TYR A 13 10.24 -1.11 -18.68
CA TYR A 13 9.05 -0.50 -19.29
C TYR A 13 8.21 0.31 -18.31
N VAL A 14 8.23 -0.02 -17.01
CA VAL A 14 7.37 0.63 -16.01
C VAL A 14 8.11 1.75 -15.30
N THR A 15 9.23 1.46 -14.64
CA THR A 15 10.00 2.48 -13.91
C THR A 15 11.04 3.18 -14.79
N GLY A 16 11.46 2.54 -15.88
CA GLY A 16 12.44 3.08 -16.82
C GLY A 16 13.86 3.22 -16.24
N ARG A 17 14.19 2.45 -15.20
CA ARG A 17 15.47 2.50 -14.48
C ARG A 17 15.91 1.11 -14.03
N LYS A 18 17.21 0.83 -14.16
CA LYS A 18 17.83 -0.46 -13.80
C LYS A 18 18.28 -0.54 -12.34
N GLU A 19 18.69 0.59 -11.76
CA GLU A 19 19.04 0.68 -10.35
C GLU A 19 17.86 1.30 -9.60
N SER A 20 17.61 0.81 -8.38
CA SER A 20 16.59 1.39 -7.51
C SER A 20 16.78 2.89 -7.34
N LEU A 21 15.67 3.63 -7.39
CA LEU A 21 15.59 5.04 -7.06
C LEU A 21 16.23 5.38 -5.70
N PHE A 22 16.12 4.48 -4.72
CA PHE A 22 16.59 4.71 -3.35
C PHE A 22 17.95 4.10 -3.05
N SER A 23 18.64 3.55 -4.05
CA SER A 23 19.95 2.91 -3.90
C SER A 23 20.99 3.80 -3.20
N LYS A 24 21.06 5.10 -3.55
CA LYS A 24 21.98 6.04 -2.93
C LYS A 24 21.58 6.42 -1.51
N ASP A 25 20.28 6.61 -1.25
CA ASP A 25 19.77 6.84 0.10
C ASP A 25 20.01 5.63 1.02
N MET A 26 19.86 4.41 0.51
CA MET A 26 20.19 3.17 1.21
C MET A 26 21.68 3.10 1.57
N ARG A 27 22.58 3.36 0.61
CA ARG A 27 24.04 3.39 0.85
C ARG A 27 24.43 4.45 1.87
N ASN A 28 23.89 5.66 1.76
CA ASN A 28 24.20 6.76 2.68
C ASN A 28 23.75 6.49 4.12
N ASN A 29 22.77 5.60 4.31
CA ASN A 29 22.20 5.27 5.62
C ASN A 29 22.54 3.84 6.09
N GLU A 30 23.44 3.13 5.40
CA GLU A 30 23.72 1.72 5.65
C GLU A 30 24.16 1.46 7.10
N GLU A 31 25.06 2.30 7.64
CA GLU A 31 25.53 2.17 9.03
C GLU A 31 24.40 2.37 10.05
N VAL A 32 23.48 3.32 9.80
CA VAL A 32 22.33 3.57 10.67
C VAL A 32 21.37 2.38 10.63
N LEU A 33 21.09 1.85 9.43
CA LEU A 33 20.26 0.67 9.23
C LEU A 33 20.85 -0.53 9.98
N LYS A 34 22.14 -0.80 9.79
CA LYS A 34 22.85 -1.90 10.45
C LYS A 34 22.84 -1.75 11.97
N GLN A 35 23.13 -0.56 12.49
CA GLN A 35 23.15 -0.30 13.93
C GLN A 35 21.77 -0.52 14.58
N ARG A 36 20.69 -0.11 13.90
CA ARG A 36 19.33 -0.19 14.46
C ARG A 36 18.64 -1.54 14.25
N ILE A 37 19.02 -2.29 13.21
CA ILE A 37 18.36 -3.56 12.85
C ILE A 37 19.12 -4.78 13.36
N ASN A 38 20.45 -4.77 13.37
CA ASN A 38 21.24 -5.94 13.75
C ASN A 38 20.94 -6.40 15.18
N GLY A 39 20.57 -7.67 15.35
CA GLY A 39 20.19 -8.22 16.65
C GLY A 39 18.86 -7.69 17.21
N SER A 40 18.09 -6.93 16.42
CA SER A 40 16.78 -6.40 16.83
C SER A 40 15.66 -7.43 16.63
N SER A 41 14.54 -7.21 17.29
CA SER A 41 13.31 -8.00 17.13
C SER A 41 12.24 -7.22 16.37
N ALA A 42 11.67 -7.83 15.34
CA ALA A 42 10.71 -7.19 14.44
C ALA A 42 9.36 -7.92 14.42
N LEU A 43 8.27 -7.15 14.47
CA LEU A 43 6.90 -7.60 14.24
C LEU A 43 6.29 -6.87 13.04
N ILE A 44 5.96 -7.62 11.99
CA ILE A 44 5.47 -7.09 10.73
C ILE A 44 4.03 -7.53 10.51
N ILE A 45 3.09 -6.59 10.59
CA ILE A 45 1.65 -6.81 10.41
C ILE A 45 1.28 -6.49 8.96
N GLY A 46 0.47 -7.33 8.31
CA GLY A 46 0.24 -7.28 6.86
C GLY A 46 1.49 -7.65 6.04
N GLY A 47 2.41 -8.42 6.63
CA GLY A 47 3.72 -8.70 6.04
C GLY A 47 3.69 -9.65 4.85
N ALA A 48 2.58 -10.36 4.60
CA ALA A 48 2.42 -11.20 3.42
C ALA A 48 1.92 -10.44 2.18
N GLY A 49 1.54 -9.17 2.33
CA GLY A 49 1.23 -8.28 1.21
C GLY A 49 2.47 -7.88 0.41
N THR A 50 2.29 -7.28 -0.77
CA THR A 50 3.42 -6.87 -1.65
C THR A 50 4.42 -5.95 -0.97
N ILE A 51 3.94 -4.90 -0.30
CA ILE A 51 4.83 -3.92 0.35
C ILE A 51 5.44 -4.53 1.61
N GLY A 52 4.65 -5.22 2.43
CA GLY A 52 5.13 -5.86 3.66
C GLY A 52 6.22 -6.90 3.40
N SER A 53 6.05 -7.74 2.37
CA SER A 53 7.07 -8.73 1.97
C SER A 53 8.33 -8.07 1.44
N SER A 54 8.19 -6.99 0.65
CA SER A 54 9.34 -6.22 0.15
C SER A 54 10.09 -5.52 1.29
N PHE A 55 9.38 -4.97 2.28
CA PHE A 55 9.98 -4.43 3.50
C PHE A 55 10.73 -5.50 4.28
N ILE A 56 10.15 -6.69 4.45
CA ILE A 56 10.81 -7.82 5.13
C ILE A 56 12.11 -8.18 4.39
N LYS A 57 12.08 -8.31 3.06
CA LYS A 57 13.29 -8.58 2.26
C LYS A 57 14.37 -7.51 2.43
N ALA A 58 13.99 -6.24 2.53
CA ALA A 58 14.92 -5.15 2.81
C ALA A 58 15.47 -5.20 4.25
N LEU A 59 14.60 -5.48 5.22
CA LEU A 59 14.94 -5.53 6.65
C LEU A 59 15.92 -6.66 7.00
N ILE A 60 15.67 -7.88 6.52
CA ILE A 60 16.45 -9.06 6.95
C ILE A 60 17.89 -9.07 6.44
N GLN A 61 18.22 -8.23 5.45
CA GLN A 61 19.60 -8.02 5.01
C GLN A 61 20.49 -7.47 6.13
N PHE A 62 19.90 -6.83 7.15
CA PHE A 62 20.60 -6.25 8.29
C PHE A 62 20.56 -7.16 9.54
N SER A 63 20.27 -8.46 9.38
CA SER A 63 20.41 -9.50 10.42
C SER A 63 19.64 -9.23 11.74
N PRO A 64 18.31 -9.01 11.71
CA PRO A 64 17.52 -9.02 12.94
C PRO A 64 17.57 -10.42 13.61
N LYS A 65 17.53 -10.48 14.94
CA LYS A 65 17.56 -11.76 15.68
C LYS A 65 16.22 -12.51 15.61
N ARG A 66 15.12 -11.76 15.51
CA ARG A 66 13.74 -12.28 15.60
C ARG A 66 12.83 -11.56 14.62
N LEU A 67 12.01 -12.30 13.89
CA LEU A 67 11.05 -11.76 12.93
C LEU A 67 9.71 -12.50 13.04
N TYR A 68 8.69 -11.79 13.48
CA TYR A 68 7.31 -12.28 13.47
C TYR A 68 6.52 -11.60 12.37
N VAL A 69 5.75 -12.38 11.62
CA VAL A 69 4.91 -11.87 10.53
C VAL A 69 3.46 -12.23 10.80
N VAL A 70 2.59 -11.23 10.83
CA VAL A 70 1.15 -11.39 11.05
C VAL A 70 0.43 -10.98 9.78
N ASP A 71 -0.44 -11.83 9.25
CA ASP A 71 -1.32 -11.52 8.12
C ASP A 71 -2.56 -12.42 8.21
N ILE A 72 -3.71 -12.01 7.65
CA ILE A 72 -4.89 -12.88 7.61
C ILE A 72 -4.79 -13.96 6.53
N ASN A 73 -3.92 -13.77 5.54
CA ASN A 73 -3.79 -14.67 4.40
C ASN A 73 -2.72 -15.75 4.63
N GLU A 74 -3.16 -16.92 5.11
CA GLU A 74 -2.31 -18.09 5.35
C GLU A 74 -1.52 -18.55 4.11
N ASN A 75 -2.14 -18.53 2.93
CA ASN A 75 -1.48 -18.92 1.69
C ASN A 75 -0.34 -17.94 1.35
N ALA A 76 -0.57 -16.64 1.50
CA ALA A 76 0.46 -15.64 1.27
C ALA A 76 1.60 -15.73 2.31
N LEU A 77 1.31 -16.07 3.57
CA LEU A 77 2.34 -16.32 4.58
C LEU A 77 3.21 -17.54 4.23
N THR A 78 2.58 -18.59 3.68
CA THR A 78 3.28 -19.78 3.20
C THR A 78 4.20 -19.44 2.02
N GLU A 79 3.67 -18.71 1.03
CA GLU A 79 4.46 -18.27 -0.12
C GLU A 79 5.59 -17.32 0.28
N LEU A 80 5.36 -16.39 1.21
CA LEU A 80 6.40 -15.54 1.78
C LEU A 80 7.53 -16.36 2.39
N THR A 81 7.20 -17.38 3.19
CA THR A 81 8.21 -18.24 3.83
C THR A 81 9.06 -18.97 2.80
N ARG A 82 8.44 -19.50 1.74
CA ARG A 82 9.13 -20.19 0.64
C ARG A 82 10.03 -19.23 -0.12
N ASP A 83 9.51 -18.07 -0.46
CA ASP A 83 10.20 -17.01 -1.19
C ASP A 83 11.47 -16.56 -0.45
N LEU A 84 11.34 -16.19 0.83
CA LEU A 84 12.48 -15.76 1.67
C LEU A 84 13.56 -16.84 1.79
N ARG A 85 13.18 -18.12 1.89
CA ARG A 85 14.12 -19.25 2.02
C ARG A 85 14.75 -19.70 0.70
N SER A 86 14.23 -19.24 -0.43
CA SER A 86 14.73 -19.60 -1.76
C SER A 86 15.78 -18.61 -2.30
N HIS A 87 16.02 -17.51 -1.57
CA HIS A 87 17.01 -16.50 -1.92
C HIS A 87 18.37 -16.82 -1.29
N ASN A 88 19.41 -16.98 -2.11
CA ASN A 88 20.77 -17.26 -1.61
C ASN A 88 21.41 -16.09 -0.85
N ASN A 89 20.93 -14.87 -1.08
CA ASN A 89 21.46 -13.63 -0.50
C ASN A 89 20.64 -13.14 0.71
N LEU A 90 19.58 -13.84 1.12
CA LEU A 90 18.77 -13.50 2.27
C LEU A 90 18.98 -14.51 3.39
N THR A 91 19.15 -14.03 4.61
CA THR A 91 19.24 -14.89 5.80
C THR A 91 17.97 -14.69 6.64
N VAL A 92 17.12 -15.72 6.67
CA VAL A 92 15.94 -15.72 7.55
C VAL A 92 16.41 -15.88 9.00
N PRO A 93 15.95 -15.03 9.94
CA PRO A 93 16.30 -15.16 11.36
C PRO A 93 15.98 -16.54 11.92
N THR A 94 16.77 -17.00 12.89
CA THR A 94 16.53 -18.29 13.56
C THR A 94 15.16 -18.31 14.23
N GLU A 95 14.78 -17.20 14.86
CA GLU A 95 13.46 -17.00 15.44
C GLU A 95 12.53 -16.30 14.44
N TYR A 96 12.09 -17.07 13.43
CA TYR A 96 11.11 -16.65 12.44
C TYR A 96 9.77 -17.35 12.65
N ARG A 97 8.69 -16.58 12.80
CA ARG A 97 7.33 -17.10 12.99
C ARG A 97 6.32 -16.34 12.12
N THR A 98 5.35 -17.07 11.57
CA THR A 98 4.23 -16.50 10.80
C THR A 98 2.91 -16.84 11.48
N TYR A 99 2.00 -15.88 11.54
CA TYR A 99 0.71 -16.02 12.23
C TYR A 99 -0.46 -15.61 11.32
N PRO A 100 -1.35 -16.55 10.95
CA PRO A 100 -2.54 -16.26 10.15
C PRO A 100 -3.63 -15.60 11.01
N MET A 101 -3.45 -14.33 11.37
CA MET A 101 -4.26 -13.63 12.37
C MET A 101 -4.60 -12.20 11.95
N ASP A 102 -5.76 -11.72 12.39
CA ASP A 102 -6.16 -10.32 12.29
C ASP A 102 -5.62 -9.52 13.49
N MET A 103 -4.97 -8.38 13.21
CA MET A 103 -4.43 -7.47 14.24
C MET A 103 -5.51 -6.90 15.17
N GLY A 104 -6.77 -6.81 14.71
CA GLY A 104 -7.91 -6.38 15.52
C GLY A 104 -8.46 -7.45 16.46
N HIS A 105 -8.02 -8.70 16.32
CA HIS A 105 -8.57 -9.82 17.07
C HIS A 105 -7.87 -10.01 18.43
N LYS A 106 -8.62 -10.48 19.44
CA LYS A 106 -8.11 -10.72 20.80
C LYS A 106 -6.93 -11.69 20.88
N VAL A 107 -6.79 -12.58 19.90
CA VAL A 107 -5.66 -13.52 19.83
C VAL A 107 -4.36 -12.79 19.52
N PHE A 108 -4.39 -11.78 18.64
CA PHE A 108 -3.23 -10.93 18.39
C PHE A 108 -2.83 -10.15 19.65
N GLU A 109 -3.81 -9.59 20.37
CA GLU A 109 -3.54 -8.91 21.64
C GLU A 109 -2.84 -9.83 22.65
N LYS A 110 -3.30 -11.08 22.80
CA LYS A 110 -2.64 -12.08 23.66
C LYS A 110 -1.21 -12.35 23.23
N LEU A 111 -0.98 -12.62 21.93
CA LEU A 111 0.36 -12.83 21.39
C LEU A 111 1.29 -11.64 21.72
N PHE A 112 0.83 -10.42 21.45
CA PHE A 112 1.61 -9.21 21.68
C PHE A 112 1.94 -8.99 23.16
N LEU A 113 0.99 -9.28 24.06
CA LEU A 113 1.18 -9.10 25.50
C LEU A 113 2.03 -10.20 26.14
N GLU A 114 2.05 -11.42 25.62
CA GLU A 114 2.87 -12.52 26.15
C GLU A 114 4.33 -12.48 25.64
N GLU A 115 4.56 -12.04 24.40
CA GLU A 115 5.90 -12.03 23.82
C GLU A 115 6.78 -10.89 24.37
N GLU A 116 8.10 -11.10 24.40
CA GLU A 116 9.06 -10.03 24.71
C GLU A 116 8.86 -8.81 23.80
N PRO A 117 9.11 -7.57 24.27
CA PRO A 117 8.95 -6.36 23.46
C PRO A 117 9.65 -6.45 22.10
N PHE A 118 9.02 -5.90 21.08
CA PHE A 118 9.61 -5.77 19.74
C PHE A 118 10.33 -4.44 19.62
N ASP A 119 11.53 -4.44 19.06
CA ASP A 119 12.28 -3.21 18.78
C ASP A 119 11.66 -2.45 17.60
N ILE A 120 11.19 -3.19 16.59
CA ILE A 120 10.61 -2.66 15.37
C ILE A 120 9.21 -3.25 15.20
N VAL A 121 8.20 -2.39 15.07
CA VAL A 121 6.84 -2.81 14.69
C VAL A 121 6.44 -2.06 13.42
N ALA A 122 6.04 -2.78 12.38
CA ALA A 122 5.60 -2.17 11.12
C ALA A 122 4.22 -2.69 10.70
N ASN A 123 3.30 -1.80 10.38
CA ASN A 123 1.95 -2.13 9.95
C ASN A 123 1.70 -1.79 8.47
N PHE A 124 1.50 -2.84 7.68
CA PHE A 124 1.17 -2.83 6.26
C PHE A 124 -0.27 -3.30 5.99
N ALA A 125 -1.01 -3.74 7.02
CA ALA A 125 -2.37 -4.23 6.86
C ALA A 125 -3.33 -3.08 6.54
N ALA A 126 -4.10 -3.22 5.45
CA ALA A 126 -5.09 -2.22 5.05
C ALA A 126 -6.12 -2.78 4.05
N HIS A 127 -7.32 -2.21 4.09
CA HIS A 127 -8.20 -2.19 2.92
C HIS A 127 -7.80 -1.00 2.03
N LYS A 128 -7.31 -1.30 0.81
CA LYS A 128 -6.69 -0.31 -0.09
C LYS A 128 -7.50 0.03 -1.34
N HIS A 129 -8.54 -0.73 -1.66
CA HIS A 129 -9.25 -0.56 -2.92
C HIS A 129 -10.39 0.45 -2.79
N VAL A 130 -10.42 1.48 -3.64
CA VAL A 130 -11.50 2.48 -3.69
C VAL A 130 -12.87 1.84 -3.95
N ARG A 131 -12.92 0.73 -4.70
CA ARG A 131 -14.17 -0.05 -4.91
C ARG A 131 -14.79 -0.61 -3.63
N SER A 132 -14.05 -0.63 -2.52
CA SER A 132 -14.59 -0.97 -1.19
C SER A 132 -15.57 0.09 -0.66
N GLU A 133 -15.81 1.18 -1.39
CA GLU A 133 -16.81 2.21 -1.07
C GLU A 133 -18.21 1.93 -1.65
N LYS A 134 -18.37 0.77 -2.29
CA LYS A 134 -19.61 0.38 -2.98
C LYS A 134 -20.82 0.30 -2.06
N ASP A 135 -20.63 -0.03 -0.78
CA ASP A 135 -21.72 -0.19 0.19
C ASP A 135 -21.28 0.16 1.62
N PRO A 136 -22.23 0.47 2.53
CA PRO A 136 -21.92 0.90 3.90
C PRO A 136 -21.14 -0.15 4.71
N TYR A 137 -21.36 -1.45 4.47
CA TYR A 137 -20.72 -2.52 5.23
C TYR A 137 -19.24 -2.65 4.84
N SER A 138 -18.96 -2.58 3.54
CA SER A 138 -17.59 -2.56 3.03
C SER A 138 -16.84 -1.29 3.50
N ILE A 139 -17.54 -0.15 3.61
CA ILE A 139 -16.98 1.07 4.22
C ILE A 139 -16.68 0.86 5.70
N GLN A 140 -17.60 0.26 6.46
CA GLN A 140 -17.39 -0.05 7.87
C GLN A 140 -16.16 -0.95 8.06
N ALA A 141 -16.06 -2.06 7.33
CA ALA A 141 -14.92 -2.96 7.40
C ALA A 141 -13.59 -2.25 7.08
N MET A 142 -13.61 -1.35 6.09
CA MET A 142 -12.46 -0.49 5.76
C MET A 142 -12.06 0.43 6.91
N ILE A 143 -13.02 1.12 7.54
CA ILE A 143 -12.76 2.02 8.67
C ILE A 143 -12.30 1.22 9.91
N GLU A 144 -12.91 0.06 10.18
CA GLU A 144 -12.51 -0.84 11.26
C GLU A 144 -11.05 -1.28 11.10
N ASN A 145 -10.68 -1.79 9.92
CA ASN A 145 -9.33 -2.25 9.68
C ASN A 145 -8.30 -1.12 9.62
N ASN A 146 -8.56 -0.07 8.84
CA ASN A 146 -7.58 0.99 8.64
C ASN A 146 -7.43 1.88 9.89
N VAL A 147 -8.54 2.16 10.60
CA VAL A 147 -8.56 3.17 11.67
C VAL A 147 -8.67 2.54 13.05
N PHE A 148 -9.72 1.77 13.34
CA PHE A 148 -9.96 1.25 14.70
C PHE A 148 -8.90 0.24 15.12
N ASN A 149 -8.54 -0.70 14.25
CA ASN A 149 -7.51 -1.69 14.53
C ASN A 149 -6.14 -1.01 14.72
N THR A 150 -5.81 0.00 13.91
CA THR A 150 -4.60 0.82 14.11
C THR A 150 -4.60 1.56 15.45
N LYS A 151 -5.73 2.18 15.83
CA LYS A 151 -5.89 2.81 17.16
C LYS A 151 -5.66 1.81 18.29
N ASN A 152 -6.23 0.61 18.17
CA ASN A 152 -6.08 -0.44 19.18
C ASN A 152 -4.64 -0.97 19.25
N LEU A 153 -3.97 -1.11 18.10
CA LEU A 153 -2.55 -1.44 18.03
C LEU A 153 -1.72 -0.37 18.76
N LEU A 154 -1.93 0.93 18.48
CA LEU A 154 -1.22 2.01 19.16
C LEU A 154 -1.39 1.95 20.69
N LYS A 155 -2.58 1.61 21.19
CA LYS A 155 -2.80 1.38 22.62
C LYS A 155 -1.97 0.23 23.18
N LEU A 156 -1.78 -0.84 22.41
CA LEU A 156 -0.90 -1.96 22.81
C LEU A 156 0.57 -1.53 22.77
N LEU A 157 0.99 -0.79 21.75
CA LEU A 157 2.35 -0.26 21.64
C LEU A 157 2.69 0.65 22.82
N VAL A 158 1.77 1.47 23.33
CA VAL A 158 2.05 2.27 24.55
C VAL A 158 2.35 1.38 25.77
N LYS A 159 1.78 0.18 25.86
CA LYS A 159 2.07 -0.76 26.96
C LYS A 159 3.45 -1.43 26.83
N LYS A 160 3.89 -1.69 25.60
CA LYS A 160 5.22 -2.24 25.27
C LYS A 160 5.83 -1.43 24.12
N PRO A 161 6.39 -0.24 24.39
CA PRO A 161 6.82 0.69 23.33
C PRO A 161 7.96 0.10 22.49
N PRO A 162 7.80 0.01 21.17
CA PRO A 162 8.93 -0.33 20.31
C PRO A 162 9.87 0.86 20.19
N GLN A 163 11.12 0.59 19.81
CA GLN A 163 12.05 1.66 19.45
C GLN A 163 11.56 2.40 18.20
N ARG A 164 10.88 1.69 17.29
CA ARG A 164 10.33 2.20 16.03
C ARG A 164 8.96 1.62 15.73
N PHE A 165 7.99 2.48 15.46
CA PHE A 165 6.72 2.10 14.85
C PHE A 165 6.59 2.74 13.46
N PHE A 166 6.27 1.93 12.46
CA PHE A 166 6.01 2.39 11.10
C PHE A 166 4.64 1.93 10.62
N CYS A 167 3.93 2.78 9.89
CA CYS A 167 2.68 2.42 9.24
C CYS A 167 2.56 3.04 7.86
N VAL A 168 2.03 2.27 6.91
CA VAL A 168 1.86 2.73 5.52
C VAL A 168 0.61 3.60 5.36
N SER A 169 0.83 4.86 4.98
CA SER A 169 -0.17 5.80 4.48
C SER A 169 -0.23 5.72 2.94
N THR A 170 -0.81 6.72 2.28
CA THR A 170 -0.97 6.75 0.81
C THR A 170 -0.99 8.19 0.33
N ASP A 171 -0.57 8.42 -0.92
CA ASP A 171 -0.81 9.66 -1.69
C ASP A 171 -2.24 10.21 -1.50
N LYS A 172 -3.25 9.33 -1.49
CA LYS A 172 -4.67 9.68 -1.36
C LYS A 172 -5.06 10.26 0.01
N ALA A 173 -4.15 10.29 0.97
CA ALA A 173 -4.35 10.97 2.25
C ALA A 173 -4.18 12.49 2.13
N ALA A 174 -3.37 12.97 1.18
CA ALA A 174 -3.34 14.38 0.81
C ALA A 174 -4.64 14.69 0.05
N ASN A 175 -5.48 15.60 0.57
CA ASN A 175 -6.77 16.00 -0.02
C ASN A 175 -7.64 14.81 -0.48
N PRO A 176 -8.22 14.03 0.45
CA PRO A 176 -8.93 12.80 0.09
C PRO A 176 -10.21 13.12 -0.70
N VAL A 177 -10.44 12.39 -1.80
CA VAL A 177 -11.65 12.50 -2.64
C VAL A 177 -12.57 11.28 -2.57
N ASN A 178 -12.13 10.26 -1.82
CA ASN A 178 -12.82 8.99 -1.63
C ASN A 178 -12.65 8.53 -0.16
N VAL A 179 -13.57 7.71 0.34
CA VAL A 179 -13.58 7.23 1.73
C VAL A 179 -12.35 6.40 2.06
N MET A 180 -11.73 5.70 1.10
CA MET A 180 -10.48 4.98 1.31
C MET A 180 -9.34 5.94 1.70
N GLY A 181 -9.16 7.01 0.92
CA GLY A 181 -8.21 8.09 1.21
C GLY A 181 -8.54 8.78 2.54
N ALA A 182 -9.82 9.05 2.81
CA ALA A 182 -10.25 9.63 4.07
C ALA A 182 -9.93 8.72 5.27
N SER A 183 -10.17 7.41 5.16
CA SER A 183 -9.82 6.44 6.21
C SER A 183 -8.32 6.43 6.50
N LYS A 184 -7.48 6.55 5.45
CA LYS A 184 -6.03 6.63 5.60
C LYS A 184 -5.58 7.96 6.19
N LYS A 185 -6.24 9.07 5.86
CA LYS A 185 -5.99 10.36 6.52
C LYS A 185 -6.35 10.32 8.01
N ILE A 186 -7.52 9.78 8.40
CA ILE A 186 -7.86 9.60 9.82
C ILE A 186 -6.83 8.71 10.51
N MET A 187 -6.44 7.59 9.89
CA MET A 187 -5.40 6.71 10.43
C MET A 187 -4.08 7.46 10.66
N GLU A 188 -3.65 8.31 9.71
CA GLU A 188 -2.46 9.15 9.85
C GLU A 188 -2.58 10.13 11.02
N GLU A 189 -3.71 10.84 11.16
CA GLU A 189 -4.00 11.74 12.30
C GLU A 189 -3.90 11.01 13.66
N VAL A 190 -4.38 9.77 13.71
CA VAL A 190 -4.38 8.92 14.91
C VAL A 190 -2.98 8.41 15.22
N ILE A 191 -2.15 8.13 14.20
CA ILE A 191 -0.76 7.72 14.41
C ILE A 191 0.05 8.91 14.92
N LEU A 192 -0.11 10.08 14.29
CA LEU A 192 0.62 11.28 14.64
C LEU A 192 0.26 11.81 16.04
N SER A 193 -0.94 11.56 16.56
CA SER A 193 -1.28 11.93 17.95
C SER A 193 -0.51 11.11 19.00
N TYR A 194 0.19 10.05 18.60
CA TYR A 194 1.05 9.24 19.46
C TYR A 194 2.55 9.55 19.29
N SER A 195 2.93 10.54 18.46
CA SER A 195 4.35 10.86 18.19
C SER A 195 5.15 11.27 19.42
N ASP A 196 4.48 11.80 20.45
CA ASP A 196 5.12 12.20 21.71
C ASP A 196 5.33 11.01 22.67
N ARG A 197 4.76 9.84 22.36
CA ARG A 197 4.78 8.65 23.22
C ARG A 197 5.56 7.49 22.60
N ILE A 198 5.55 7.39 21.28
CA ILE A 198 6.18 6.34 20.50
C ILE A 198 6.88 7.01 19.32
N ASN A 199 8.05 6.51 18.92
CA ASN A 199 8.68 6.94 17.69
C ASN A 199 7.90 6.39 16.49
N VAL A 200 6.84 7.11 16.12
CA VAL A 200 5.97 6.79 14.99
C VAL A 200 6.49 7.44 13.72
N SER A 201 6.38 6.72 12.62
CA SER A 201 6.65 7.26 11.29
C SER A 201 5.67 6.66 10.28
N THR A 202 5.43 7.39 9.20
CA THR A 202 4.62 6.90 8.09
C THR A 202 5.30 7.20 6.77
N ALA A 203 4.74 6.65 5.70
CA ALA A 203 5.11 7.04 4.36
C ALA A 203 3.89 7.08 3.44
N ARG A 204 3.89 8.06 2.53
CA ARG A 204 2.90 8.24 1.46
C ARG A 204 3.54 7.70 0.17
N PHE A 205 2.97 6.63 -0.37
CA PHE A 205 3.50 5.96 -1.56
C PHE A 205 2.71 6.29 -2.81
N ALA A 206 3.42 6.26 -3.93
CA ALA A 206 2.86 6.13 -5.26
C ALA A 206 2.38 4.69 -5.52
N ASN A 207 2.02 4.40 -6.77
CA ASN A 207 1.65 3.06 -7.18
C ASN A 207 2.87 2.10 -7.17
N VAL A 208 2.70 0.92 -6.55
CA VAL A 208 3.69 -0.16 -6.62
C VAL A 208 3.37 -1.07 -7.80
N ALA A 209 4.29 -1.15 -8.76
CA ALA A 209 4.14 -1.93 -9.99
C ALA A 209 3.83 -3.40 -9.67
N PHE A 210 2.80 -3.94 -10.32
CA PHE A 210 2.33 -5.33 -10.14
C PHE A 210 2.04 -5.73 -8.68
N SER A 211 1.74 -4.78 -7.81
CA SER A 211 1.28 -5.12 -6.45
C SER A 211 -0.06 -5.87 -6.48
N ASN A 212 -0.27 -6.73 -5.48
CA ASN A 212 -1.42 -7.64 -5.44
C ASN A 212 -2.75 -6.88 -5.62
N GLY A 213 -3.56 -7.27 -6.60
CA GLY A 213 -4.84 -6.64 -6.93
C GLY A 213 -4.74 -5.30 -7.68
N SER A 214 -3.55 -4.83 -8.04
CA SER A 214 -3.38 -3.69 -8.93
C SER A 214 -3.81 -4.02 -10.36
N LEU A 215 -4.06 -3.00 -11.18
CA LEU A 215 -4.41 -3.22 -12.59
C LEU A 215 -3.31 -3.97 -13.37
N PRO A 216 -2.00 -3.65 -13.22
CA PRO A 216 -0.93 -4.46 -13.83
C PRO A 216 -0.89 -5.92 -13.38
N ASP A 217 -1.09 -6.21 -12.09
CA ASP A 217 -1.27 -7.60 -11.61
C ASP A 217 -2.50 -8.26 -12.24
N GLY A 218 -3.58 -7.49 -12.40
CA GLY A 218 -4.75 -7.86 -13.18
C GLY A 218 -4.40 -8.37 -14.58
N PHE A 219 -3.49 -7.71 -15.31
CA PHE A 219 -3.06 -8.13 -16.64
C PHE A 219 -2.45 -9.53 -16.64
N LEU A 220 -1.53 -9.81 -15.72
CA LEU A 220 -0.93 -11.15 -15.57
C LEU A 220 -2.01 -12.20 -15.31
N ASN A 221 -3.00 -11.86 -14.48
CA ASN A 221 -4.11 -12.76 -14.16
C ASN A 221 -5.10 -12.96 -15.32
N ARG A 222 -5.27 -11.96 -16.22
CA ARG A 222 -6.06 -12.12 -17.45
C ARG A 222 -5.32 -12.99 -18.47
N LEU A 223 -4.02 -12.75 -18.65
CA LEU A 223 -3.16 -13.56 -19.54
C LEU A 223 -3.17 -15.04 -19.16
N LYS A 224 -3.01 -15.36 -17.87
CA LYS A 224 -3.10 -16.75 -17.36
C LYS A 224 -4.44 -17.43 -17.68
N LYS A 225 -5.52 -16.65 -17.78
CA LYS A 225 -6.88 -17.12 -18.06
C LYS A 225 -7.31 -16.96 -19.52
N ARG A 226 -6.41 -16.47 -20.40
CA ARG A 226 -6.72 -16.12 -21.79
C ARG A 226 -7.91 -15.16 -21.92
N GLN A 227 -7.95 -14.18 -21.03
CA GLN A 227 -8.97 -13.12 -21.00
C GLN A 227 -8.40 -11.85 -21.63
N PRO A 228 -9.24 -10.97 -22.20
CA PRO A 228 -8.78 -9.71 -22.76
C PRO A 228 -8.19 -8.80 -21.69
N LEU A 229 -7.29 -7.89 -22.09
CA LEU A 229 -6.80 -6.84 -21.21
C LEU A 229 -7.68 -5.60 -21.31
N SER A 230 -7.98 -4.96 -20.18
CA SER A 230 -8.76 -3.72 -20.10
C SER A 230 -7.97 -2.64 -19.37
N SER A 231 -8.00 -1.40 -19.85
CA SER A 231 -7.28 -0.30 -19.17
C SER A 231 -7.88 1.07 -19.49
N PRO A 232 -7.87 2.02 -18.55
CA PRO A 232 -8.08 3.43 -18.88
C PRO A 232 -6.97 3.94 -19.82
N LEU A 233 -7.33 4.84 -20.74
CA LEU A 233 -6.41 5.53 -21.67
C LEU A 233 -5.84 6.83 -21.09
N ASP A 234 -6.58 7.45 -20.18
CA ASP A 234 -6.39 8.80 -19.68
C ASP A 234 -5.85 8.85 -18.25
N ILE A 235 -5.54 7.69 -17.65
CA ILE A 235 -4.94 7.60 -16.33
C ILE A 235 -3.47 7.25 -16.45
N GLN A 236 -2.64 8.13 -15.90
CA GLN A 236 -1.20 7.93 -15.74
C GLN A 236 -0.84 7.95 -14.26
N ARG A 237 0.16 7.14 -13.87
CA ARG A 237 0.63 7.05 -12.49
C ARG A 237 2.13 6.99 -12.44
N TYR A 238 2.69 7.46 -11.33
CA TYR A 238 4.09 7.17 -11.02
C TYR A 238 4.20 5.77 -10.43
N PHE A 239 5.23 5.04 -10.84
CA PHE A 239 5.46 3.69 -10.34
C PHE A 239 6.81 3.57 -9.64
N VAL A 240 6.78 2.82 -8.53
CA VAL A 240 7.97 2.23 -7.91
C VAL A 240 7.93 0.72 -8.07
N SER A 241 9.10 0.09 -8.11
CA SER A 241 9.21 -1.37 -8.04
C SER A 241 8.85 -1.89 -6.64
N PRO A 242 8.54 -3.20 -6.50
CA PRO A 242 8.40 -3.81 -5.18
C PRO A 242 9.63 -3.57 -4.29
N GLU A 243 10.84 -3.74 -4.82
CA GLU A 243 12.10 -3.46 -4.11
C GLU A 243 12.17 -2.01 -3.60
N GLU A 244 11.91 -1.04 -4.47
CA GLU A 244 11.89 0.38 -4.13
C GLU A 244 10.86 0.69 -3.04
N SER A 245 9.69 0.06 -3.09
CA SER A 245 8.66 0.22 -2.05
C SER A 245 9.15 -0.27 -0.68
N GLY A 246 9.87 -1.41 -0.65
CA GLY A 246 10.45 -1.95 0.57
C GLY A 246 11.55 -1.07 1.14
N GLN A 247 12.43 -0.54 0.28
CA GLN A 247 13.53 0.35 0.67
C GLN A 247 13.02 1.68 1.23
N LEU A 248 12.03 2.31 0.58
CA LEU A 248 11.41 3.52 1.11
C LEU A 248 10.79 3.26 2.48
N CYS A 249 10.03 2.17 2.64
CA CYS A 249 9.44 1.80 3.93
C CYS A 249 10.51 1.59 5.00
N LEU A 250 11.63 0.94 4.65
CA LEU A 250 12.73 0.68 5.57
C LEU A 250 13.40 1.98 6.02
N LEU A 251 13.73 2.86 5.08
CA LEU A 251 14.29 4.18 5.39
C LEU A 251 13.34 5.00 6.26
N ALA A 252 12.04 5.02 5.92
CA ALA A 252 11.04 5.73 6.70
C ALA A 252 10.87 5.15 8.12
N CYS A 253 10.93 3.82 8.28
CA CYS A 253 10.83 3.17 9.59
C CYS A 253 12.08 3.43 10.45
N ILE A 254 13.26 3.27 9.86
CA ILE A 254 14.51 3.17 10.61
C ILE A 254 15.23 4.51 10.72
N CYS A 255 15.13 5.40 9.74
CA CYS A 255 15.85 6.69 9.70
C CYS A 255 14.97 7.90 10.05
N SER A 256 13.73 7.68 10.48
CA SER A 256 12.80 8.75 10.88
C SER A 256 13.10 9.34 12.26
N GLU A 257 12.62 10.57 12.45
CA GLU A 257 12.30 11.11 13.76
C GLU A 257 10.79 10.93 14.05
N PRO A 258 10.35 11.01 15.32
CA PRO A 258 8.94 10.86 15.66
C PRO A 258 8.05 11.84 14.88
N GLY A 259 6.96 11.33 14.31
CA GLY A 259 6.01 12.09 13.51
C GLY A 259 6.43 12.33 12.06
N ASN A 260 7.57 11.81 11.61
CA ASN A 260 8.00 11.99 10.22
C ASN A 260 7.10 11.22 9.23
N ILE A 261 6.77 11.88 8.12
CA ILE A 261 6.07 11.30 6.97
C ILE A 261 6.99 11.37 5.75
N PHE A 262 7.32 10.21 5.20
CA PHE A 262 8.22 10.11 4.05
C PHE A 262 7.43 10.00 2.75
N PHE A 263 7.97 10.53 1.66
CA PHE A 263 7.40 10.38 0.33
C PHE A 263 8.50 10.41 -0.75
N PRO A 264 8.30 9.75 -1.90
CA PRO A 264 9.25 9.82 -3.01
C PRO A 264 9.23 11.20 -3.67
N LYS A 265 10.41 11.71 -4.04
CA LYS A 265 10.50 12.87 -4.93
C LYS A 265 10.22 12.42 -6.35
N ILE A 266 9.10 12.86 -6.91
CA ILE A 266 8.63 12.48 -8.24
C ILE A 266 8.75 13.68 -9.18
N SER A 267 9.08 13.41 -10.43
CA SER A 267 8.92 14.37 -11.53
C SER A 267 7.76 13.96 -12.44
N GLU A 268 7.01 14.94 -12.96
CA GLU A 268 5.84 14.67 -13.84
C GLU A 268 6.21 13.84 -15.08
N ASN A 269 7.45 13.96 -15.55
CA ASN A 269 7.97 13.23 -16.70
C ASN A 269 8.13 11.72 -16.48
N GLU A 270 7.95 11.24 -15.24
CA GLU A 270 8.08 9.83 -14.86
C GLU A 270 6.72 9.10 -14.73
N MET A 271 5.61 9.76 -15.08
CA MET A 271 4.30 9.11 -15.07
C MET A 271 4.14 8.15 -16.26
N LYS A 272 3.47 7.02 -16.03
CA LYS A 272 3.17 6.00 -17.05
C LYS A 272 1.68 5.74 -17.20
N PRO A 273 1.14 5.74 -18.43
CA PRO A 273 -0.20 5.24 -18.69
C PRO A 273 -0.33 3.74 -18.43
N PHE A 274 -1.44 3.31 -17.84
CA PHE A 274 -1.72 1.88 -17.69
C PHE A 274 -1.85 1.14 -19.03
N SER A 275 -2.38 1.82 -20.06
CA SER A 275 -2.53 1.27 -21.41
C SER A 275 -1.20 0.97 -22.07
N GLU A 276 -0.17 1.80 -21.85
CA GLU A 276 1.19 1.55 -22.33
C GLU A 276 1.80 0.32 -21.64
N ILE A 277 1.66 0.20 -20.32
CA ILE A 277 2.12 -0.98 -19.58
C ILE A 277 1.49 -2.26 -20.13
N ALA A 278 0.20 -2.24 -20.45
CA ALA A 278 -0.49 -3.38 -21.05
C ALA A 278 0.08 -3.75 -22.43
N VAL A 279 0.33 -2.76 -23.29
CA VAL A 279 0.88 -2.96 -24.63
C VAL A 279 2.33 -3.47 -24.57
N ASP A 280 3.15 -2.89 -23.69
CA ASP A 280 4.54 -3.31 -23.49
C ASP A 280 4.62 -4.74 -22.94
N LEU A 281 3.73 -5.11 -22.02
CA LEU A 281 3.63 -6.47 -21.49
C LEU A 281 3.27 -7.47 -22.59
N LEU A 282 2.32 -7.14 -23.46
CA LEU A 282 1.98 -7.97 -24.61
C LEU A 282 3.18 -8.12 -25.54
N ARG A 283 3.88 -7.01 -25.83
CA ARG A 283 5.07 -7.02 -26.70
C ARG A 283 6.20 -7.89 -26.14
N GLU A 284 6.49 -7.79 -24.85
CA GLU A 284 7.51 -8.61 -24.18
C GLU A 284 7.16 -10.10 -24.24
N LEU A 285 5.87 -10.43 -24.23
CA LEU A 285 5.36 -11.79 -24.40
C LEU A 285 5.21 -12.23 -25.87
N GLY A 286 5.61 -11.40 -26.83
CA GLY A 286 5.58 -11.70 -28.26
C GLY A 286 4.22 -11.52 -28.93
N TYR A 287 3.28 -10.81 -28.29
CA TYR A 287 1.97 -10.47 -28.85
C TYR A 287 1.90 -9.02 -29.35
N GLU A 288 1.08 -8.80 -30.38
CA GLU A 288 0.63 -7.48 -30.82
C GLU A 288 -0.73 -7.17 -30.18
N ALA A 289 -0.95 -5.93 -29.73
CA ALA A 289 -2.24 -5.52 -29.18
C ALA A 289 -3.30 -5.38 -30.28
N GLU A 290 -4.45 -6.05 -30.10
CA GLU A 290 -5.62 -5.91 -30.97
C GLU A 290 -6.70 -5.06 -30.30
N TYR A 291 -6.78 -3.80 -30.70
CA TYR A 291 -7.68 -2.81 -30.10
C TYR A 291 -9.15 -3.10 -30.45
N CYS A 292 -9.96 -3.30 -29.42
CA CYS A 292 -11.39 -3.54 -29.50
C CYS A 292 -12.15 -2.26 -29.08
N LYS A 293 -13.33 -2.06 -29.67
CA LYS A 293 -14.19 -0.89 -29.41
C LYS A 293 -15.13 -1.09 -28.21
N THR A 294 -15.42 -2.35 -27.85
CA THR A 294 -16.30 -2.69 -26.73
C THR A 294 -15.76 -3.88 -25.93
N GLU A 295 -16.21 -4.00 -24.68
CA GLU A 295 -15.92 -5.17 -23.84
C GLU A 295 -16.44 -6.48 -24.45
N GLU A 296 -17.59 -6.43 -25.12
CA GLU A 296 -18.15 -7.59 -25.81
C GLU A 296 -17.26 -8.04 -26.97
N GLU A 297 -16.78 -7.11 -27.80
CA GLU A 297 -15.84 -7.42 -28.89
C GLU A 297 -14.57 -8.07 -28.33
N ALA A 298 -13.99 -7.49 -27.28
CA ALA A 298 -12.78 -8.01 -26.66
C ALA A 298 -12.96 -9.43 -26.10
N ARG A 299 -14.09 -9.70 -25.44
CA ARG A 299 -14.43 -11.05 -24.94
C ARG A 299 -14.63 -12.04 -26.07
N ASN A 300 -15.36 -11.66 -27.12
CA ASN A 300 -15.61 -12.55 -28.27
C ASN A 300 -14.31 -12.93 -28.98
N LYS A 301 -13.38 -11.98 -29.16
CA LYS A 301 -12.04 -12.27 -29.70
C LYS A 301 -11.20 -13.12 -28.75
N ALA A 302 -11.33 -12.92 -27.45
CA ALA A 302 -10.58 -13.71 -26.46
C ALA A 302 -10.95 -15.21 -26.46
N VAL A 303 -12.18 -15.57 -26.83
CA VAL A 303 -12.60 -16.97 -27.01
C VAL A 303 -11.76 -17.69 -28.08
N LEU A 304 -11.26 -16.94 -29.06
CA LEU A 304 -10.45 -17.48 -30.16
C LEU A 304 -8.95 -17.56 -29.81
N ILE A 305 -8.54 -17.22 -28.58
CA ILE A 305 -7.14 -17.30 -28.14
C ILE A 305 -6.72 -18.76 -28.01
N ASP A 306 -5.99 -19.24 -29.00
CA ASP A 306 -5.29 -20.51 -28.98
C ASP A 306 -3.76 -20.34 -28.89
N LYS A 307 -3.01 -21.43 -29.04
CA LYS A 307 -1.53 -21.41 -28.92
C LYS A 307 -0.81 -20.71 -30.09
N LYS A 308 -1.52 -20.27 -31.15
CA LYS A 308 -0.93 -19.73 -32.39
C LYS A 308 -1.27 -18.26 -32.63
N ILE A 309 -1.97 -17.59 -31.71
CA ILE A 309 -2.30 -16.19 -31.88
C ILE A 309 -1.07 -15.29 -31.75
N THR A 310 -0.91 -14.36 -32.68
CA THR A 310 0.07 -13.27 -32.61
C THR A 310 -0.57 -11.98 -32.10
N LYS A 311 -1.90 -11.89 -32.08
CA LYS A 311 -2.68 -10.73 -31.69
C LYS A 311 -3.48 -11.01 -30.42
N TYR A 312 -3.44 -10.09 -29.46
CA TYR A 312 -4.12 -10.24 -28.18
C TYR A 312 -5.15 -9.10 -27.97
N PRO A 313 -6.43 -9.42 -27.70
CA PRO A 313 -7.47 -8.41 -27.60
C PRO A 313 -7.29 -7.51 -26.38
N VAL A 314 -7.35 -6.20 -26.63
CA VAL A 314 -7.34 -5.15 -25.61
C VAL A 314 -8.55 -4.24 -25.75
N TYR A 315 -9.15 -3.83 -24.64
CA TYR A 315 -10.20 -2.83 -24.61
C TYR A 315 -9.75 -1.65 -23.74
N PHE A 316 -9.47 -0.52 -24.37
CA PHE A 316 -9.06 0.68 -23.66
C PHE A 316 -10.17 1.74 -23.68
N PHE A 317 -10.43 2.34 -22.52
CA PHE A 317 -11.59 3.22 -22.30
C PHE A 317 -11.19 4.57 -21.71
N LYS A 318 -12.05 5.58 -21.81
CA LYS A 318 -11.90 6.84 -21.07
C LYS A 318 -12.50 6.71 -19.67
N THR A 319 -11.90 7.37 -18.70
CA THR A 319 -12.30 7.28 -17.29
C THR A 319 -13.57 8.08 -17.03
N ASP A 320 -14.51 7.47 -16.30
CA ASP A 320 -15.79 8.04 -15.90
C ASP A 320 -16.24 7.54 -14.51
N THR A 321 -15.31 6.93 -13.77
CA THR A 321 -15.52 6.26 -12.49
C THR A 321 -15.34 7.20 -11.30
N SER A 322 -16.06 6.92 -10.21
CA SER A 322 -16.04 7.75 -9.00
C SER A 322 -14.70 7.70 -8.26
N GLY A 323 -14.30 8.83 -7.68
CA GLY A 323 -13.25 8.88 -6.65
C GLY A 323 -11.81 8.64 -7.11
N GLU A 324 -11.54 8.62 -8.42
CA GLU A 324 -10.17 8.50 -8.95
C GLU A 324 -9.56 9.89 -9.20
N LYS A 325 -8.39 10.16 -8.62
CA LYS A 325 -7.61 11.37 -8.92
C LYS A 325 -6.94 11.26 -10.30
N LEU A 326 -6.79 12.37 -11.01
CA LEU A 326 -6.04 12.37 -12.27
C LEU A 326 -4.53 12.34 -12.01
N PHE A 327 -4.06 13.03 -10.97
CA PHE A 327 -2.65 13.13 -10.58
C PHE A 327 -2.45 12.82 -9.09
N GLU A 328 -1.21 12.48 -8.71
CA GLU A 328 -0.82 12.16 -7.34
C GLU A 328 -0.31 13.42 -6.62
N GLU A 329 -0.77 13.64 -5.39
CA GLU A 329 -0.28 14.69 -4.49
C GLU A 329 0.30 14.02 -3.25
N PHE A 330 1.53 14.38 -2.87
CA PHE A 330 2.20 13.79 -1.69
C PHE A 330 2.17 14.68 -0.47
N PHE A 331 1.96 15.97 -0.64
CA PHE A 331 1.84 16.96 0.42
C PHE A 331 0.92 18.10 -0.02
N THR A 332 0.30 18.79 0.93
CA THR A 332 -0.55 19.96 0.67
C THR A 332 0.28 21.25 0.60
N GLU A 333 -0.30 22.36 0.12
CA GLU A 333 0.38 23.66 0.07
C GLU A 333 0.84 24.17 1.46
N ASP A 334 0.13 23.76 2.53
CA ASP A 334 0.44 24.11 3.92
C ASP A 334 1.56 23.25 4.53
N GLU A 335 1.85 22.10 3.93
CA GLU A 335 2.88 21.18 4.38
C GLU A 335 4.25 21.59 3.82
N LYS A 336 5.23 21.80 4.71
CA LYS A 336 6.61 22.20 4.33
C LYS A 336 7.57 21.01 4.42
N PRO A 337 7.89 20.34 3.29
CA PRO A 337 8.82 19.22 3.31
C PRO A 337 10.29 19.66 3.41
N ASP A 338 11.06 18.87 4.15
CA ASP A 338 12.50 18.82 4.05
C ASP A 338 12.85 17.95 2.82
N LEU A 339 13.43 18.59 1.82
CA LEU A 339 13.86 17.95 0.57
C LEU A 339 15.38 17.76 0.50
N ASP A 340 16.13 18.10 1.54
CA ASP A 340 17.59 18.05 1.55
C ASP A 340 18.12 16.87 2.38
N LYS A 341 17.33 16.33 3.31
CA LYS A 341 17.72 15.22 4.19
C LYS A 341 18.04 13.92 3.45
N PHE A 342 17.33 13.65 2.36
CA PHE A 342 17.54 12.47 1.51
C PHE A 342 17.57 12.90 0.04
N GLU A 343 18.20 12.11 -0.82
CA GLU A 343 18.35 12.44 -2.23
C GLU A 343 17.05 12.28 -2.99
N LYS A 344 16.35 11.16 -2.80
CA LYS A 344 15.11 10.83 -3.50
C LYS A 344 13.88 10.74 -2.61
N LEU A 345 14.02 11.05 -1.33
CA LEU A 345 12.90 11.13 -0.38
C LEU A 345 12.71 12.56 0.13
N GLY A 346 11.46 13.00 0.18
CA GLY A 346 11.05 14.15 0.98
C GLY A 346 10.56 13.70 2.34
N VAL A 347 10.74 14.56 3.35
CA VAL A 347 10.31 14.30 4.72
C VAL A 347 9.45 15.45 5.23
N LEU A 348 8.23 15.14 5.66
CA LEU A 348 7.39 16.07 6.41
C LEU A 348 7.56 15.83 7.90
N ASN A 349 7.54 16.91 8.68
CA ASN A 349 7.35 16.83 10.12
C ASN A 349 5.86 16.88 10.41
N GLY A 350 5.21 15.71 10.39
CA GLY A 350 3.78 15.58 10.62
C GLY A 350 3.41 15.86 12.08
N LYS A 351 2.30 16.55 12.27
CA LYS A 351 1.60 16.66 13.55
C LYS A 351 0.13 16.38 13.33
N ALA A 352 -0.52 15.76 14.30
CA ALA A 352 -1.97 15.62 14.27
C ALA A 352 -2.61 17.02 14.21
N SER A 353 -3.46 17.22 13.22
CA SER A 353 -4.30 18.40 13.04
C SER A 353 -5.64 18.25 13.76
N ILE A 354 -6.12 17.01 13.93
CA ILE A 354 -7.33 16.70 14.72
C ILE A 354 -6.95 16.54 16.19
N SER A 355 -7.60 17.32 17.07
CA SER A 355 -7.38 17.24 18.53
C SER A 355 -7.75 15.86 19.09
N ASP A 356 -7.10 15.43 20.18
CA ASP A 356 -7.43 14.16 20.85
C ASP A 356 -8.92 14.05 21.21
N ALA A 357 -9.53 15.16 21.65
CA ALA A 357 -10.96 15.22 21.98
C ALA A 357 -11.84 15.01 20.75
N ASP A 358 -11.51 15.65 19.62
CA ASP A 358 -12.23 15.48 18.36
C ASP A 358 -12.04 14.08 17.77
N GLN A 359 -10.84 13.50 17.89
CA GLN A 359 -10.62 12.11 17.52
C GLN A 359 -11.52 11.19 18.34
N GLU A 360 -11.58 11.37 19.67
CA GLU A 360 -12.47 10.58 20.53
C GLU A 360 -13.95 10.72 20.17
N LEU A 361 -14.40 11.94 19.86
CA LEU A 361 -15.78 12.19 19.41
C LEU A 361 -16.07 11.52 18.08
N LEU A 362 -15.18 11.64 17.08
CA LEU A 362 -15.26 10.94 15.81
C LEU A 362 -15.42 9.43 16.01
N PHE A 363 -14.59 8.83 16.88
CA PHE A 363 -14.68 7.40 17.17
C PHE A 363 -16.00 7.00 17.82
N LYS A 364 -16.50 7.78 18.79
CA LYS A 364 -17.80 7.52 19.43
C LYS A 364 -18.96 7.61 18.44
N GLU A 365 -18.94 8.62 17.57
CA GLU A 365 -19.96 8.79 16.54
C GLU A 365 -19.95 7.63 15.54
N LEU A 366 -18.78 7.26 15.01
CA LEU A 366 -18.64 6.14 14.08
C LEU A 366 -19.08 4.81 14.72
N GLN A 367 -18.70 4.54 15.98
CA GLN A 367 -19.17 3.35 16.70
C GLN A 367 -20.68 3.34 16.89
N SER A 368 -21.28 4.49 17.24
CA SER A 368 -22.73 4.62 17.36
C SER A 368 -23.44 4.30 16.02
N LEU A 369 -22.89 4.78 14.89
CA LEU A 369 -23.39 4.45 13.56
C LEU A 369 -23.30 2.94 13.27
N PHE A 370 -22.15 2.32 13.58
CA PHE A 370 -21.93 0.88 13.33
C PHE A 370 -22.86 -0.04 14.14
N LEU A 371 -23.38 0.44 15.27
CA LEU A 371 -24.35 -0.30 16.09
C LEU A 371 -25.80 -0.17 15.59
N LYS A 372 -26.09 0.74 14.66
CA LYS A 372 -27.43 0.87 14.07
C LYS A 372 -27.77 -0.38 13.28
N LYS A 373 -29.05 -0.80 13.35
CA LYS A 373 -29.58 -1.92 12.56
C LYS A 373 -29.42 -1.72 11.04
N SER A 374 -29.48 -0.46 10.59
CA SER A 374 -29.25 -0.08 9.19
C SER A 374 -28.23 1.04 9.15
N LEU A 375 -27.14 0.83 8.41
CA LEU A 375 -26.03 1.75 8.28
C LEU A 375 -26.16 2.55 6.98
N SER A 376 -26.13 3.87 7.08
CA SER A 376 -26.22 4.75 5.91
C SER A 376 -24.85 5.24 5.46
N LYS A 377 -24.51 5.01 4.18
CA LYS A 377 -23.29 5.56 3.55
C LYS A 377 -23.22 7.09 3.67
N LYS A 378 -24.36 7.77 3.49
CA LYS A 378 -24.46 9.23 3.60
C LYS A 378 -24.15 9.72 5.02
N GLU A 379 -24.66 9.01 6.04
CA GLU A 379 -24.36 9.34 7.44
C GLU A 379 -22.86 9.18 7.72
N LEU A 380 -22.25 8.06 7.30
CA LEU A 380 -20.82 7.83 7.46
C LEU A 380 -19.96 8.92 6.83
N ILE A 381 -20.24 9.27 5.58
CA ILE A 381 -19.52 10.34 4.87
C ILE A 381 -19.69 11.67 5.60
N SER A 382 -20.91 11.99 6.04
CA SER A 382 -21.18 13.25 6.75
C SER A 382 -20.45 13.34 8.10
N THR A 383 -20.36 12.22 8.82
CA THR A 383 -19.59 12.14 10.07
C THR A 383 -18.11 12.33 9.79
N ILE A 384 -17.54 11.64 8.80
CA ILE A 384 -16.12 11.81 8.42
C ILE A 384 -15.83 13.26 8.02
N LYS A 385 -16.65 13.86 7.15
CA LYS A 385 -16.47 15.24 6.67
C LYS A 385 -16.44 16.28 7.80
N ARG A 386 -17.16 16.03 8.91
CA ARG A 386 -17.16 16.95 10.06
C ARG A 386 -15.79 17.07 10.72
N TYR A 387 -15.04 15.97 10.75
CA TYR A 387 -13.72 15.89 11.40
C TYR A 387 -12.56 15.97 10.40
N LEU A 388 -12.85 15.80 9.11
CA LEU A 388 -11.92 16.03 8.00
C LEU A 388 -12.53 17.00 6.98
N PRO A 389 -12.43 18.32 7.21
CA PRO A 389 -12.99 19.33 6.30
C PRO A 389 -12.41 19.28 4.88
N SER A 390 -11.18 18.79 4.72
CA SER A 390 -10.53 18.60 3.42
C SER A 390 -11.05 17.37 2.65
N PHE A 391 -11.96 16.58 3.22
CA PHE A 391 -12.55 15.44 2.54
C PHE A 391 -13.66 15.84 1.58
N ASP A 392 -13.34 15.87 0.29
CA ASP A 392 -14.31 16.17 -0.77
C ASP A 392 -14.73 14.91 -1.52
N HIS A 393 -15.67 14.16 -0.93
CA HIS A 393 -16.18 12.93 -1.52
C HIS A 393 -16.84 13.16 -2.89
N LEU A 394 -16.29 12.53 -3.94
CA LEU A 394 -16.79 12.58 -5.31
C LEU A 394 -17.50 11.27 -5.71
N GLU A 395 -18.80 11.34 -6.00
CA GLU A 395 -19.62 10.19 -6.41
C GLU A 395 -20.29 10.45 -7.77
N THR A 396 -19.86 9.73 -8.80
CA THR A 396 -20.37 9.81 -10.18
C THR A 396 -21.47 8.79 -10.49
N GLY A 397 -21.77 7.88 -9.56
CA GLY A 397 -22.75 6.79 -9.73
C GLY A 397 -22.24 5.60 -10.56
N LYS A 398 -21.01 5.68 -11.10
CA LYS A 398 -20.35 4.59 -11.85
C LYS A 398 -19.20 4.00 -11.04
N SER A 399 -19.18 2.66 -10.96
CA SER A 399 -18.22 1.91 -10.16
C SER A 399 -17.23 1.13 -11.03
N LEU A 400 -16.01 0.93 -10.52
CA LEU A 400 -15.00 0.06 -11.15
C LEU A 400 -15.45 -1.40 -11.28
N ASP A 401 -16.43 -1.85 -10.48
CA ASP A 401 -16.97 -3.22 -10.58
C ASP A 401 -17.89 -3.41 -11.80
N GLN A 402 -18.23 -2.32 -12.50
CA GLN A 402 -19.02 -2.36 -13.76
C GLN A 402 -18.13 -2.50 -15.00
N LYS A 403 -16.80 -2.55 -14.84
CA LYS A 403 -15.81 -2.68 -15.92
C LYS A 403 -15.07 -4.02 -15.82
N MET A 404 -14.57 -4.52 -16.94
CA MET A 404 -13.72 -5.74 -17.01
C MET A 404 -12.39 -5.64 -16.26
#